data_AF-A0A5E4LRL4-F1
#
_entry.id   AF-A0A5E4LRL4-F1
#
_cell.length_a   1.000
_cell.length_b   1.000
_cell.length_c   1.000
_cell.angle_alpha   90.00
_cell.angle_beta   90.00
_cell.angle_gamma   90.00
#
_symmetry.space_group_name_H-M   'P 1'
#
loop_
_entity.id
_entity.type
_entity.pdbx_description
1 polymer ?
#
loop_
_entity_poly.entity_id
_entity_poly.type
_entity_poly.pdbx_seq_one_letter_code
_entity_poly.pdbx_strand_id
1 'polypeptide(L)' 'MSFCPKCKKEVIQYSIPSGAENSGEIVESMRSWAKKEGKLILFNQFDIQKCPVCSSDLTD' A
#
# COMPACT_ATOMS: atom_id res chain seq x y z
N MET A 1 2.52 12.87 3.12
CA MET A 1 2.67 11.89 2.03
C MET A 1 3.85 11.00 2.38
N SER A 2 3.65 9.68 2.44
CA SER A 2 4.71 8.73 2.78
C SER A 2 5.39 8.27 1.50
N PHE A 3 6.70 8.08 1.53
CA PHE A 3 7.46 7.59 0.37
C PHE A 3 8.30 6.40 0.80
N CYS A 4 8.42 5.43 -0.09
CA CYS A 4 9.39 4.35 0.07
C CYS A 4 10.81 4.93 -0.07
N PRO A 5 11.68 4.88 0.97
CA PRO A 5 13.00 5.50 0.91
C PRO A 5 13.90 4.86 -0.17
N LYS A 6 13.75 3.54 -0.37
CA LYS A 6 14.56 2.80 -1.35
C LYS A 6 14.12 3.01 -2.80
N CYS A 7 12.82 2.95 -3.02
CA CYS A 7 12.23 2.90 -4.35
C CYS A 7 11.61 4.23 -4.79
N LYS A 8 11.64 5.25 -3.90
CA LYS A 8 11.13 6.62 -4.08
C LYS A 8 9.71 6.68 -4.62
N LYS A 9 8.93 5.61 -4.45
CA LYS A 9 7.53 5.54 -4.85
C LYS A 9 6.66 6.16 -3.78
N GLU A 10 5.66 6.91 -4.24
CA GLU A 10 4.63 7.48 -3.39
C GLU A 10 3.78 6.37 -2.78
N VAL A 11 3.64 6.42 -1.46
CA VAL A 11 2.84 5.49 -0.67
C VAL A 11 1.58 6.20 -0.21
N ILE A 12 0.45 5.69 -0.67
CA ILE A 12 -0.90 6.07 -0.28
C ILE A 12 -1.33 5.14 0.85
N GLN A 13 -1.60 5.70 2.02
CA GLN A 13 -2.23 4.95 3.10
C GLN A 13 -3.75 5.11 2.97
N TYR A 14 -4.45 3.99 2.89
CA TYR A 14 -5.90 3.95 2.81
C TYR A 14 -6.43 3.15 4.00
N SER A 15 -7.26 3.79 4.83
CA SER A 15 -7.91 3.12 5.95
C SER A 15 -9.21 2.52 5.44
N ILE A 16 -9.31 1.19 5.50
CA ILE A 16 -10.54 0.48 5.17
C ILE A 16 -11.19 -0.02 6.46
N PRO A 17 -12.53 -0.06 6.53
CA PRO A 17 -13.20 -0.60 7.71
C PRO A 17 -12.79 -2.06 7.94
N SER A 18 -12.57 -2.43 9.21
CA SER A 18 -12.23 -3.81 9.59
C SER A 18 -13.24 -4.79 9.00
N GLY A 19 -12.73 -5.78 8.25
CA GLY A 19 -13.55 -6.74 7.50
C GLY A 19 -13.68 -6.46 6.00
N ALA A 20 -13.42 -5.22 5.54
CA ALA A 20 -13.32 -4.92 4.11
C ALA A 20 -11.98 -5.37 3.48
N GLU A 21 -10.99 -5.71 4.31
CA GLU A 21 -9.74 -6.35 3.89
C GLU A 21 -9.98 -7.71 3.22
N ASN A 22 -11.07 -8.39 3.59
CA ASN A 22 -11.51 -9.65 3.00
C ASN A 22 -12.44 -9.46 1.78
N SER A 23 -12.87 -8.23 1.49
CA SER A 23 -13.49 -7.90 0.19
C SER A 23 -12.39 -7.78 -0.86
N GLY A 24 -11.81 -8.92 -1.24
CA GLY A 24 -10.64 -9.04 -2.10
C GLY A 24 -10.75 -8.25 -3.41
N GLU A 25 -11.96 -8.05 -3.93
CA GLU A 25 -12.19 -7.33 -5.19
C GLU A 25 -11.85 -5.83 -5.13
N ILE A 26 -12.16 -5.15 -4.02
CA ILE A 26 -11.89 -3.70 -3.86
C ILE A 26 -10.41 -3.48 -3.59
N VAL A 27 -9.84 -4.30 -2.70
CA VAL A 27 -8.43 -4.23 -2.30
C VAL A 27 -7.52 -4.56 -3.49
N GLU A 28 -7.84 -5.60 -4.26
CA GLU A 28 -7.10 -5.91 -5.50
C GLU A 28 -7.24 -4.80 -6.54
N SER A 29 -8.45 -4.29 -6.78
CA SER A 29 -8.68 -3.23 -7.76
C SER A 29 -7.87 -1.97 -7.43
N MET A 30 -7.87 -1.56 -6.16
CA MET A 30 -7.08 -0.42 -5.69
C MET A 30 -5.56 -0.69 -5.77
N ARG A 31 -5.11 -1.90 -5.45
CA ARG A 31 -3.70 -2.29 -5.57
C ARG A 31 -3.26 -2.28 -7.04
N SER A 32 -4.14 -2.72 -7.95
CA SER A 32 -3.90 -2.74 -9.39
C SER A 32 -3.87 -1.33 -9.99
N TRP A 33 -4.78 -0.44 -9.55
CA TRP A 33 -4.76 0.98 -9.90
C TRP A 33 -3.48 1.67 -9.42
N ALA A 34 -3.12 1.49 -8.14
CA ALA A 34 -1.90 2.07 -7.58
C ALA A 34 -0.66 1.59 -8.37
N LYS A 35 -0.60 0.30 -8.71
CA LYS A 35 0.48 -0.26 -9.54
C LYS A 35 0.54 0.38 -10.94
N LYS A 36 -0.61 0.61 -11.59
CA LYS A 36 -0.70 1.29 -12.89
C LYS A 36 -0.22 2.74 -12.83
N GLU A 37 -0.54 3.45 -11.77
CA GLU A 37 -0.09 4.83 -11.50
C GLU A 37 1.38 4.90 -11.05
N GLY A 38 2.05 3.76 -10.87
CA GLY A 38 3.41 3.70 -10.31
C GLY A 38 3.47 3.99 -8.80
N LYS A 39 2.31 4.05 -8.14
CA LYS A 39 2.12 4.32 -6.72
C LYS A 39 1.99 3.04 -5.91
N LEU A 40 2.06 3.19 -4.60
CA LEU A 40 1.92 2.14 -3.60
C LEU A 40 0.68 2.44 -2.79
N ILE A 41 -0.17 1.44 -2.53
CA ILE A 41 -1.30 1.57 -1.62
C ILE A 41 -1.16 0.58 -0.46
N LEU A 42 -1.31 1.09 0.76
CA LEU A 42 -1.32 0.31 1.99
C LEU A 42 -2.72 0.34 2.58
N PHE A 43 -3.23 -0.83 2.94
CA PHE A 43 -4.53 -0.98 3.58
C PHE A 43 -4.32 -1.29 5.05
N ASN A 44 -4.92 -0.46 5.92
CA ASN A 44 -4.73 -0.49 7.36
C ASN A 44 -3.28 -0.23 7.82
N GLN A 45 -3.12 0.49 8.92
CA GLN A 45 -1.81 0.88 9.45
C GLN A 45 -1.02 -0.28 10.07
N PHE A 46 -1.66 -1.44 10.28
CA PHE A 46 -1.11 -2.52 11.09
C PHE A 46 -0.24 -3.53 10.34
N ASP A 47 -0.40 -3.68 9.02
CA ASP A 47 0.11 -4.89 8.35
C ASP A 47 1.37 -4.68 7.50
N ILE A 48 1.79 -3.44 7.22
CA ILE A 48 2.78 -3.23 6.15
C ILE A 48 3.87 -2.25 6.57
N GLN A 49 4.81 -2.75 7.36
CA GLN A 49 6.13 -2.14 7.51
C GLN A 49 6.98 -2.27 6.23
N LYS A 50 6.58 -3.07 5.22
CA LYS A 50 7.41 -3.36 4.03
C LYS A 50 6.81 -2.87 2.72
N CYS A 51 7.61 -2.20 1.92
CA CYS A 51 7.24 -1.78 0.59
C CYS A 51 6.94 -3.00 -0.30
N PRO A 52 5.75 -3.14 -0.90
CA PRO A 52 5.42 -4.31 -1.72
C PRO A 52 6.14 -4.34 -3.08
N VAL A 53 6.93 -3.30 -3.43
CA VAL A 53 7.73 -3.26 -4.66
C VAL A 53 9.17 -3.70 -4.43
N CYS A 54 9.81 -3.22 -3.36
CA CYS A 54 11.22 -3.51 -3.07
C CYS A 54 11.41 -4.31 -1.78
N SER A 55 10.32 -4.75 -1.16
CA SER A 55 10.25 -5.46 0.13
C SER A 55 11.04 -4.82 1.27
N SER A 56 11.38 -3.54 1.12
CA SER A 56 12.19 -2.79 2.08
C SER A 56 11.29 -2.07 3.06
N ASP A 57 11.78 -1.92 4.27
CA ASP A 57 11.02 -1.28 5.33
C ASP A 57 10.66 0.17 4.94
N LEU A 58 9.39 0.51 5.15
CA LEU A 58 8.78 1.83 4.97
C LEU A 58 8.87 2.65 6.26
N THR A 59 9.22 2.00 7.37
CA THR A 59 9.63 2.59 8.63
C THR A 59 11.03 3.18 8.46
N ASP A 60 11.15 4.48 8.68
CA ASP A 60 12.41 5.15 9.04
C ASP A 60 12.75 4.83 10.50
#